data_AF-A0A3B0M1P6-F1
#
_entry.id   AF-A0A3B0M1P6-F1
#
_cell.length_a   1.000
_cell.length_b   1.000
_cell.length_c   1.000
_cell.angle_alpha   90.00
_cell.angle_beta   90.00
_cell.angle_gamma   90.00
#
_symmetry.space_group_name_H-M   'P 1'
#
loop_
_entity.id
_entity.type
_entity.pdbx_description
1 polymer ?
#
loop_
_entity_poly.entity_id
_entity_poly.type
_entity_poly.pdbx_seq_one_letter_code
_entity_poly.pdbx_strand_id
1 'polypeptide(L)'
;MIGTSAGAQNLSAYLCQQRGYARKVITDYTTKSQFFNPLRFIRGGHMIDLDWLIDITSRELPLDFSTGLSYLDSGRQFLISACRYEDFSPVYFQPTQDSWLDIIRASSAIPSFYRQGAVFNGELYHDGVITASIPVEEAYRRGAKTIVVIRTVPSGIHYISEWLKRMTRWLEHRNIRRMAKMIKVHIKSYQQTQKFIAAPPPPGIQIFEIYPPKPLMSCALGSRASNLETDYHIGRQCGSYFLTSLKHYFSTDHLASSPYSIENNQVANSASLSAEIISNQQDEEPKSGDEGLAIDMR
;
A
#
# COMPACT_ATOMS: atom_id res chain seq x y z
N MET A 1 4.30 7.21 11.24
CA MET A 1 3.80 6.63 9.96
C MET A 1 4.53 5.33 9.72
N ILE A 2 3.83 4.31 9.24
CA ILE A 2 4.43 3.00 8.95
C ILE A 2 3.89 2.53 7.60
N GLY A 3 4.78 2.15 6.70
CA GLY A 3 4.44 1.71 5.35
C GLY A 3 5.09 0.39 5.00
N THR A 4 4.47 -0.33 4.07
CA THR A 4 4.99 -1.58 3.52
C THR A 4 4.93 -1.50 2.00
N SER A 5 6.03 -1.86 1.34
CA SER A 5 6.17 -1.88 -0.12
C SER A 5 5.72 -0.55 -0.75
N ALA A 6 4.75 -0.60 -1.66
CA ALA A 6 4.02 0.54 -2.20
C ALA A 6 3.59 1.61 -1.17
N GLY A 7 3.07 1.20 -0.02
CA GLY A 7 2.70 2.12 1.05
C GLY A 7 3.89 2.89 1.61
N ALA A 8 5.07 2.25 1.69
CA ALA A 8 6.30 2.92 2.08
C ALA A 8 6.78 3.92 1.01
N GLN A 9 6.66 3.59 -0.27
CA GLN A 9 6.99 4.50 -1.37
C GLN A 9 6.10 5.74 -1.37
N ASN A 10 4.78 5.55 -1.20
CA ASN A 10 3.80 6.63 -1.14
C ASN A 10 4.00 7.54 0.10
N LEU A 11 4.28 6.94 1.25
CA LEU A 11 4.60 7.69 2.48
C LEU A 11 5.92 8.44 2.37
N SER A 12 6.90 7.90 1.64
CA SER A 12 8.18 8.59 1.38
C SER A 12 7.95 9.86 0.57
N ALA A 13 7.19 9.78 -0.52
CA ALA A 13 6.81 10.95 -1.32
C ALA A 13 6.02 11.99 -0.50
N TYR A 14 5.12 11.52 0.38
CA TYR A 14 4.36 12.40 1.28
C TYR A 14 5.26 13.13 2.27
N LEU A 15 6.20 12.43 2.91
CA LEU A 15 7.17 13.00 3.85
C LEU A 15 8.10 14.02 3.19
N CYS A 16 8.51 13.74 1.95
CA CYS A 16 9.33 14.67 1.16
C CYS A 16 8.50 15.85 0.60
N GLN A 17 7.20 15.95 0.92
CA GLN A 17 6.27 16.98 0.42
C GLN A 17 6.12 17.04 -1.11
N GLN A 18 6.43 15.95 -1.81
CA GLN A 18 6.39 15.92 -3.28
C GLN A 18 5.03 15.42 -3.77
N ARG A 19 4.02 16.30 -3.71
CA ARG A 19 2.67 16.00 -4.19
C ARG A 19 2.72 15.57 -5.67
N GLY A 20 2.09 14.43 -5.97
CA GLY A 20 2.01 13.89 -7.33
C GLY A 20 3.20 13.00 -7.73
N TYR A 21 4.26 12.93 -6.92
CA TYR A 21 5.43 12.07 -7.18
C TYR A 21 5.03 10.61 -7.37
N ALA A 22 4.30 10.04 -6.40
CA ALA A 22 3.87 8.66 -6.44
C ALA A 22 3.04 8.34 -7.70
N ARG A 23 2.08 9.23 -8.04
CA ARG A 23 1.29 9.10 -9.26
C ARG A 23 2.20 9.06 -10.48
N LYS A 24 3.13 10.01 -10.60
CA LYS A 24 4.07 10.08 -11.72
C LYS A 24 4.95 8.83 -11.84
N VAL A 25 5.48 8.33 -10.72
CA VAL A 25 6.27 7.09 -10.71
C VAL A 25 5.44 5.91 -11.24
N ILE A 26 4.23 5.75 -10.72
CA ILE A 26 3.33 4.66 -11.11
C ILE A 26 2.87 4.79 -12.57
N THR A 27 2.51 5.98 -13.04
CA THR A 27 1.99 6.15 -14.41
C THR A 27 3.09 6.13 -15.46
N ASP A 28 4.28 6.66 -15.14
CA ASP A 28 5.29 6.95 -16.17
C ASP A 28 6.44 5.95 -16.15
N TYR A 29 6.75 5.32 -15.01
CA TYR A 29 7.90 4.44 -14.87
C TYR A 29 7.50 2.97 -14.70
N THR A 30 6.44 2.66 -13.93
CA THR A 30 6.03 1.25 -13.75
C THR A 30 5.29 0.67 -14.95
N THR A 31 4.88 1.51 -15.91
CA THR A 31 4.33 1.15 -17.22
C THR A 31 5.39 0.76 -18.24
N LYS A 32 6.67 1.01 -17.95
CA LYS A 32 7.78 0.80 -18.89
C LYS A 32 8.21 -0.66 -18.95
N SER A 33 8.60 -1.13 -20.13
CA SER A 33 9.08 -2.50 -20.35
C SER A 33 10.43 -2.78 -19.66
N GLN A 34 11.20 -1.74 -19.34
CA GLN A 34 12.38 -1.85 -18.49
C GLN A 34 11.99 -2.28 -17.08
N PHE A 35 10.92 -1.72 -16.53
CA PHE A 35 10.40 -2.13 -15.23
C PHE A 35 9.75 -3.51 -15.29
N PHE A 36 8.76 -3.68 -16.16
CA PHE A 36 7.98 -4.90 -16.26
C PHE A 36 8.27 -5.65 -17.55
N ASN A 37 8.92 -6.82 -17.44
CA ASN A 37 9.30 -7.62 -18.59
C ASN A 37 9.04 -9.11 -18.38
N PRO A 38 7.89 -9.64 -18.85
CA PRO A 38 7.59 -11.06 -18.81
C PRO A 38 8.62 -11.93 -19.57
N LEU A 39 9.17 -11.43 -20.68
CA LEU A 39 10.15 -12.18 -21.48
C LEU A 39 11.50 -12.30 -20.77
N ARG A 40 11.92 -11.27 -20.01
CA ARG A 40 13.11 -11.32 -19.13
C ARG A 40 12.94 -12.38 -18.05
N PHE A 41 11.73 -12.52 -17.51
CA PHE A 41 11.42 -13.53 -16.51
C PHE A 41 11.54 -14.96 -17.03
N ILE A 42 11.08 -15.22 -18.27
CA ILE A 42 11.21 -16.54 -18.93
C ILE A 42 12.67 -16.91 -19.13
N ARG A 43 13.54 -15.93 -19.39
CA ARG A 43 14.99 -16.11 -19.55
C ARG A 43 15.75 -16.24 -18.21
N GLY A 44 15.04 -16.36 -17.08
CA GLY A 44 15.63 -16.52 -15.74
C GLY A 44 15.90 -15.23 -14.98
N GLY A 45 15.61 -14.06 -15.55
CA GLY A 45 15.74 -12.76 -14.89
C GLY A 45 14.55 -12.39 -13.98
N HIS A 46 14.57 -11.16 -13.45
CA HIS A 46 13.45 -10.61 -12.68
C HIS A 46 12.30 -10.18 -13.60
N MET A 47 11.06 -10.39 -13.16
CA MET A 47 9.90 -9.87 -13.91
C MET A 47 9.78 -8.36 -13.70
N ILE A 48 10.08 -7.92 -12.48
CA ILE A 48 10.05 -6.52 -12.03
C ILE A 48 11.48 -6.09 -11.75
N ASP A 49 11.85 -4.92 -12.25
CA ASP A 49 13.20 -4.37 -12.08
C ASP A 49 13.19 -3.19 -11.11
N LEU A 50 13.22 -3.51 -9.80
CA LEU A 50 13.23 -2.50 -8.74
C LEU A 50 14.52 -1.69 -8.76
N ASP A 51 15.65 -2.31 -9.11
CA ASP A 51 16.95 -1.62 -9.20
C ASP A 51 16.91 -0.58 -10.33
N TRP A 52 16.39 -0.94 -11.50
CA TRP A 52 16.15 0.03 -12.58
C TRP A 52 15.22 1.17 -12.14
N LEU A 53 14.10 0.85 -11.46
CA LEU A 53 13.15 1.87 -11.02
C LEU A 53 13.79 2.87 -10.04
N ILE A 54 14.57 2.36 -9.07
CA ILE A 54 15.25 3.18 -8.09
C ILE A 54 16.33 4.03 -8.75
N ASP A 55 17.16 3.44 -9.62
CA ASP A 55 18.20 4.17 -10.35
C ASP A 55 17.59 5.29 -11.21
N ILE A 56 16.61 4.97 -12.07
CA ILE A 56 16.04 5.97 -12.99
C ILE A 56 15.33 7.10 -12.24
N THR A 57 14.57 6.78 -11.19
CA THR A 57 13.87 7.80 -10.40
C THR A 57 14.85 8.63 -9.57
N SER A 58 15.92 8.05 -9.02
CA SER A 58 16.95 8.82 -8.31
C SER A 58 17.65 9.86 -9.19
N ARG A 59 17.73 9.60 -10.51
CA ARG A 59 18.37 10.51 -11.48
C ARG A 59 17.39 11.54 -12.05
N GLU A 60 16.19 11.12 -12.44
CA GLU A 60 15.24 11.99 -13.17
C GLU A 60 14.20 12.66 -12.28
N LEU A 61 13.89 12.06 -11.14
CA LEU A 61 12.85 12.49 -10.23
C LEU A 61 13.29 12.21 -8.78
N PRO A 62 14.39 12.84 -8.29
CA PRO A 62 14.90 12.53 -6.96
C PRO A 62 13.91 12.90 -5.87
N LEU A 63 13.80 12.05 -4.85
CA LEU A 63 13.10 12.40 -3.61
C LEU A 63 13.91 13.43 -2.83
N ASP A 64 13.23 14.43 -2.27
CA ASP A 64 13.85 15.39 -1.37
C ASP A 64 13.93 14.82 0.06
N PHE A 65 14.92 13.95 0.27
CA PHE A 65 15.17 13.34 1.57
C PHE A 65 15.48 14.37 2.66
N SER A 66 16.03 15.54 2.31
CA SER A 66 16.33 16.58 3.30
C SER A 66 15.05 17.12 3.95
N THR A 67 14.02 17.40 3.14
CA THR A 67 12.69 17.74 3.62
C THR A 67 12.10 16.60 4.45
N GLY A 68 12.17 15.36 3.94
CA GLY A 68 11.68 14.19 4.66
C GLY A 68 12.30 14.00 6.04
N LEU A 69 13.63 14.13 6.15
CA LEU A 69 14.38 13.99 7.40
C LEU A 69 14.06 15.11 8.39
N SER A 70 13.90 16.35 7.92
CA SER A 70 13.51 17.47 8.80
C SER A 70 12.18 17.22 9.53
N TYR A 71 11.23 16.52 8.89
CA TYR A 71 10.00 16.09 9.55
C TYR A 71 10.23 15.02 10.60
N LEU A 72 11.18 14.12 10.38
CA LEU A 72 11.50 13.08 11.36
C LEU A 72 12.18 13.71 12.59
N ASP A 73 13.09 14.67 12.37
CA ASP A 73 13.77 15.42 13.43
C ASP A 73 12.80 16.25 14.29
N SER A 74 11.64 16.64 13.74
CA SER A 74 10.56 17.29 14.49
C SER A 74 9.80 16.37 15.47
N GLY A 75 10.28 15.14 15.69
CA GLY A 75 9.69 14.16 16.60
C GLY A 75 8.69 13.21 15.94
N ARG A 76 8.60 13.20 14.59
CA ARG A 76 7.77 12.24 13.86
C ARG A 76 8.58 10.98 13.58
N GLN A 77 7.91 9.83 13.58
CA GLN A 77 8.54 8.57 13.17
C GLN A 77 8.03 8.12 11.81
N PHE A 78 8.93 7.61 10.98
CA PHE A 78 8.63 6.88 9.76
C PHE A 78 9.33 5.54 9.78
N LEU A 79 8.54 4.48 9.55
CA LEU A 79 9.01 3.11 9.55
C LEU A 79 8.61 2.42 8.27
N ILE A 80 9.53 1.65 7.70
CA ILE A 80 9.33 0.86 6.50
C ILE A 80 9.42 -0.61 6.90
N SER A 81 8.38 -1.39 6.59
CA SER A 81 8.34 -2.81 6.93
C SER A 81 8.95 -3.67 5.83
N ALA A 82 9.76 -4.65 6.21
CA ALA A 82 10.26 -5.70 5.34
C ALA A 82 10.09 -7.07 6.01
N CYS A 83 10.16 -8.14 5.22
CA CYS A 83 10.11 -9.50 5.71
C CYS A 83 11.52 -10.10 5.68
N ARG A 84 12.10 -10.43 6.84
CA ARG A 84 13.40 -11.10 6.87
C ARG A 84 13.31 -12.43 6.15
N TYR A 85 14.28 -12.71 5.29
CA TYR A 85 14.33 -13.94 4.52
C TYR A 85 14.33 -15.14 5.47
N GLU A 86 15.32 -15.29 6.33
CA GLU A 86 15.61 -16.52 7.09
C GLU A 86 14.37 -17.11 7.78
N ASP A 87 13.65 -16.31 8.55
CA ASP A 87 12.60 -16.75 9.46
C ASP A 87 11.18 -16.27 9.11
N PHE A 88 11.04 -15.34 8.17
CA PHE A 88 9.80 -14.62 7.86
C PHE A 88 9.26 -13.78 9.03
N SER A 89 10.17 -13.15 9.80
CA SER A 89 9.80 -12.14 10.79
C SER A 89 9.62 -10.76 10.14
N PRO A 90 8.68 -9.92 10.63
CA PRO A 90 8.62 -8.53 10.23
C PRO A 90 9.78 -7.74 10.84
N VAL A 91 10.40 -6.89 10.04
CA VAL A 91 11.41 -5.92 10.48
C VAL A 91 10.95 -4.52 10.07
N TYR A 92 11.15 -3.54 10.95
CA TYR A 92 10.72 -2.16 10.74
C TYR A 92 11.93 -1.24 10.80
N PHE A 93 12.30 -0.67 9.66
CA PHE A 93 13.45 0.21 9.53
C PHE A 93 13.04 1.67 9.57
N GLN A 94 13.84 2.49 10.27
CA GLN A 94 13.79 3.93 10.12
C GLN A 94 14.82 4.33 9.06
N PRO A 95 14.41 5.01 7.97
CA PRO A 95 15.35 5.37 6.91
C PRO A 95 16.23 6.56 7.32
N THR A 96 17.50 6.51 6.92
CA THR A 96 18.39 7.68 6.85
C THR A 96 18.48 8.17 5.40
N GLN A 97 19.20 9.27 5.16
CA GLN A 97 19.43 9.76 3.80
C GLN A 97 20.01 8.67 2.89
N ASP A 98 21.02 7.95 3.36
CA ASP A 98 21.77 6.99 2.56
C ASP A 98 21.05 5.64 2.42
N SER A 99 20.24 5.26 3.42
CA SER A 99 19.59 3.94 3.44
C SER A 99 18.16 3.95 2.90
N TRP A 100 17.58 5.11 2.60
CA TRP A 100 16.15 5.24 2.31
C TRP A 100 15.70 4.37 1.13
N LEU A 101 16.41 4.48 0.00
CA LEU A 101 16.07 3.75 -1.22
C LEU A 101 16.34 2.25 -1.10
N ASP A 102 17.41 1.88 -0.40
CA ASP A 102 17.72 0.47 -0.12
C ASP A 102 16.67 -0.20 0.76
N ILE A 103 16.16 0.51 1.76
CA ILE A 103 15.07 0.03 2.62
C ILE A 103 13.77 -0.09 1.80
N ILE A 104 13.47 0.86 0.91
CA ILE A 104 12.34 0.74 -0.03
C ILE A 104 12.49 -0.52 -0.89
N ARG A 105 13.69 -0.75 -1.45
CA ARG A 105 13.98 -1.96 -2.23
C ARG A 105 13.74 -3.24 -1.42
N ALA A 106 14.23 -3.28 -0.18
CA ALA A 106 14.01 -4.39 0.75
C ALA A 106 12.52 -4.62 1.04
N SER A 107 11.78 -3.54 1.24
CA SER A 107 10.33 -3.54 1.52
C SER A 107 9.48 -4.01 0.33
N SER A 108 9.97 -3.85 -0.89
CA SER A 108 9.23 -4.12 -2.14
C SER A 108 9.71 -5.34 -2.92
N ALA A 109 10.65 -6.13 -2.38
CA ALA A 109 11.23 -7.30 -3.06
C ALA A 109 10.25 -8.49 -3.13
N ILE A 110 9.24 -8.40 -4.02
CA ILE A 110 8.16 -9.38 -4.10
C ILE A 110 8.72 -10.75 -4.48
N PRO A 111 8.49 -11.80 -3.66
CA PRO A 111 8.92 -13.16 -3.98
C PRO A 111 8.44 -13.60 -5.38
N SER A 112 9.26 -14.42 -6.04
CA SER A 112 9.06 -14.87 -7.42
C SER A 112 9.18 -13.79 -8.49
N PHE A 113 8.75 -12.55 -8.27
CA PHE A 113 8.88 -11.47 -9.25
C PHE A 113 10.24 -10.76 -9.19
N TYR A 114 10.80 -10.66 -7.98
CA TYR A 114 12.16 -10.23 -7.67
C TYR A 114 12.89 -11.39 -6.96
N ARG A 115 13.39 -12.34 -7.77
CA ARG A 115 13.70 -13.72 -7.36
C ARG A 115 14.72 -13.85 -6.22
N GLN A 116 15.66 -12.93 -6.13
CA GLN A 116 16.80 -13.06 -5.22
C GLN A 116 16.50 -12.48 -3.83
N GLY A 117 15.40 -11.75 -3.64
CA GLY A 117 15.24 -10.87 -2.49
C GLY A 117 16.21 -9.69 -2.58
N ALA A 118 16.13 -8.76 -1.64
CA ALA A 118 16.99 -7.59 -1.59
C ALA A 118 17.90 -7.64 -0.36
N VAL A 119 19.20 -7.47 -0.58
CA VAL A 119 20.20 -7.45 0.50
C VAL A 119 20.25 -6.05 1.10
N PHE A 120 20.16 -5.97 2.41
CA PHE A 120 20.33 -4.73 3.17
C PHE A 120 21.08 -5.03 4.46
N ASN A 121 22.17 -4.30 4.74
CA ASN A 121 23.04 -4.53 5.89
C ASN A 121 23.49 -5.99 6.09
N GLY A 122 23.78 -6.70 4.99
CA GLY A 122 24.24 -8.10 5.00
C GLY A 122 23.15 -9.14 5.27
N GLU A 123 21.90 -8.72 5.50
CA GLU A 123 20.74 -9.60 5.63
C GLU A 123 19.90 -9.58 4.36
N LEU A 124 19.23 -10.69 4.07
CA LEU A 124 18.35 -10.81 2.91
C LEU A 124 16.89 -10.55 3.29
N TYR A 125 16.18 -9.80 2.46
CA TYR A 125 14.78 -9.42 2.68
C TYR A 125 13.89 -9.75 1.50
N HIS A 126 12.63 -10.03 1.83
CA HIS A 126 11.51 -10.06 0.91
C HIS A 126 10.52 -8.94 1.24
N ASP A 127 9.59 -8.72 0.32
CA ASP A 127 8.52 -7.76 0.49
C ASP A 127 7.80 -7.94 1.84
N GLY A 128 7.62 -6.83 2.55
CA GLY A 128 6.97 -6.80 3.85
C GLY A 128 5.50 -7.22 3.83
N VAL A 129 4.84 -7.23 2.66
CA VAL A 129 3.45 -7.70 2.49
C VAL A 129 3.28 -9.14 2.98
N ILE A 130 4.35 -9.95 2.99
CA ILE A 130 4.31 -11.31 3.56
C ILE A 130 3.95 -11.30 5.05
N THR A 131 4.45 -10.35 5.83
CA THR A 131 4.33 -10.36 7.30
C THR A 131 3.50 -9.22 7.85
N ALA A 132 3.45 -8.09 7.16
CA ALA A 132 2.85 -6.84 7.60
C ALA A 132 2.29 -6.02 6.41
N SER A 133 1.32 -6.57 5.66
CA SER A 133 0.69 -5.85 4.54
C SER A 133 0.08 -4.51 4.95
N ILE A 134 -0.54 -4.47 6.13
CA ILE A 134 -1.03 -3.25 6.78
C ILE A 134 -0.51 -3.26 8.23
N PRO A 135 0.53 -2.49 8.57
CA PRO A 135 1.21 -2.56 9.87
C PRO A 135 0.44 -1.84 11.00
N VAL A 136 -0.88 -2.02 11.07
CA VAL A 136 -1.77 -1.39 12.07
C VAL A 136 -1.44 -1.82 13.50
N GLU A 137 -1.12 -3.11 13.69
CA GLU A 137 -0.74 -3.67 14.98
C GLU A 137 0.60 -3.12 15.48
N GLU A 138 1.52 -2.81 14.55
CA GLU A 138 2.78 -2.14 14.86
C GLU A 138 2.54 -0.72 15.34
N ALA A 139 1.68 0.04 14.65
CA ALA A 139 1.32 1.39 15.05
C ALA A 139 0.71 1.40 16.46
N TYR A 140 -0.22 0.48 16.73
CA TYR A 140 -0.82 0.31 18.05
C TYR A 140 0.23 -0.02 19.13
N ARG A 141 1.11 -1.01 18.88
CA ARG A 141 2.15 -1.41 19.85
C ARG A 141 3.14 -0.29 20.17
N ARG A 142 3.34 0.64 19.24
CA ARG A 142 4.15 1.86 19.44
C ARG A 142 3.41 3.00 20.15
N GLY A 143 2.18 2.76 20.61
CA GLY A 143 1.41 3.71 21.41
C GLY A 143 0.55 4.67 20.59
N ALA A 144 0.30 4.39 19.31
CA ALA A 144 -0.63 5.20 18.53
C ALA A 144 -2.06 5.04 19.08
N LYS A 145 -2.66 6.18 19.47
CA LYS A 145 -4.04 6.24 19.98
C LYS A 145 -5.07 6.45 18.87
N THR A 146 -4.68 7.17 17.84
CA THR A 146 -5.50 7.38 16.64
C THR A 146 -4.74 6.83 15.45
N ILE A 147 -5.31 5.84 14.78
CA ILE A 147 -4.68 5.14 13.65
C ILE A 147 -5.57 5.32 12.43
N VAL A 148 -5.02 5.94 11.38
CA VAL A 148 -5.67 6.03 10.07
C VAL A 148 -5.04 5.00 9.16
N VAL A 149 -5.83 4.00 8.77
CA VAL A 149 -5.44 2.90 7.89
C VAL A 149 -5.85 3.27 6.47
N ILE A 150 -4.88 3.31 5.55
CA ILE A 150 -5.14 3.47 4.12
C ILE A 150 -4.94 2.11 3.46
N ARG A 151 -5.95 1.63 2.73
CA ARG A 151 -5.91 0.35 2.02
C ARG A 151 -6.46 0.47 0.61
N THR A 152 -6.02 -0.45 -0.24
CA THR A 152 -6.35 -0.49 -1.68
C THR A 152 -7.35 -1.61 -2.01
N VAL A 153 -7.82 -2.32 -0.98
CA VAL A 153 -8.86 -3.34 -1.05
C VAL A 153 -10.08 -2.87 -0.24
N PRO A 154 -11.33 -3.11 -0.70
CA PRO A 154 -12.52 -2.77 0.07
C PRO A 154 -12.60 -3.46 1.44
N SER A 155 -13.43 -2.90 2.32
CA SER A 155 -13.76 -3.54 3.61
C SER A 155 -14.46 -4.88 3.43
N GLY A 156 -14.19 -5.84 4.32
CA GLY A 156 -14.91 -7.12 4.37
C GLY A 156 -14.60 -8.12 3.26
N ILE A 157 -13.78 -7.77 2.26
CA ILE A 157 -13.37 -8.71 1.21
C ILE A 157 -12.11 -9.47 1.67
N HIS A 158 -12.22 -10.81 1.75
CA HIS A 158 -11.07 -11.69 1.95
C HIS A 158 -10.28 -11.82 0.65
N TYR A 159 -9.31 -10.93 0.44
CA TYR A 159 -8.47 -10.99 -0.74
C TYR A 159 -7.35 -12.01 -0.54
N ILE A 160 -7.45 -13.15 -1.20
CA ILE A 160 -6.27 -13.97 -1.48
C ILE A 160 -5.45 -13.18 -2.50
N SER A 161 -4.28 -12.73 -2.08
CA SER A 161 -3.39 -11.93 -2.89
C SER A 161 -3.11 -12.57 -4.27
N GLU A 162 -3.17 -11.78 -5.34
CA GLU A 162 -2.95 -12.27 -6.70
C GLU A 162 -1.54 -12.86 -6.89
N TRP A 163 -0.56 -12.36 -6.13
CA TRP A 163 0.77 -12.95 -6.08
C TRP A 163 0.72 -14.39 -5.56
N LEU A 164 -0.12 -14.68 -4.56
CA LEU A 164 -0.28 -16.02 -4.01
C LEU A 164 -0.87 -17.00 -5.03
N LYS A 165 -1.93 -16.58 -5.75
CA LYS A 165 -2.54 -17.38 -6.85
C LYS A 165 -1.59 -17.63 -8.02
N ARG A 166 -0.68 -16.69 -8.27
CA ARG A 166 0.36 -16.84 -9.30
C ARG A 166 1.46 -17.76 -8.81
N MET A 167 1.90 -17.66 -7.57
CA MET A 167 2.95 -18.51 -7.01
C MET A 167 2.54 -19.97 -6.89
N THR A 168 1.29 -20.29 -6.55
CA THR A 168 0.82 -21.69 -6.50
C THR A 168 0.91 -22.40 -7.85
N ARG A 169 0.87 -21.66 -8.97
CA ARG A 169 1.01 -22.25 -10.31
C ARG A 169 2.45 -22.59 -10.71
N TRP A 170 3.44 -22.00 -10.02
CA TRP A 170 4.87 -22.13 -10.35
C TRP A 170 5.65 -22.92 -9.29
N LEU A 171 4.97 -23.70 -8.45
CA LEU A 171 5.56 -24.58 -7.43
C LEU A 171 6.34 -25.73 -8.10
N GLU A 172 7.51 -25.44 -8.68
CA GLU A 172 8.50 -26.45 -9.05
C GLU A 172 9.51 -26.70 -7.91
N HIS A 173 9.98 -27.94 -7.84
CA HIS A 173 10.23 -28.71 -6.62
C HIS A 173 11.33 -28.26 -5.64
N ARG A 174 12.11 -27.20 -5.90
CA ARG A 174 13.33 -26.93 -5.11
C ARG A 174 13.13 -26.11 -3.82
N ASN A 175 12.01 -25.40 -3.64
CA ASN A 175 11.77 -24.56 -2.44
C ASN A 175 10.34 -24.65 -1.86
N ILE A 176 9.63 -25.74 -2.14
CA ILE A 176 8.21 -25.95 -1.77
C ILE A 176 7.92 -25.73 -0.28
N ARG A 177 8.78 -26.24 0.62
CA ARG A 177 8.59 -26.13 2.08
C ARG A 177 8.67 -24.68 2.56
N ARG A 178 9.65 -23.94 2.05
CA ARG A 178 9.88 -22.54 2.39
C ARG A 178 8.75 -21.66 1.86
N MET A 179 8.32 -21.94 0.64
CA MET A 179 7.16 -21.30 0.03
C MET A 179 5.89 -21.56 0.85
N ALA A 180 5.62 -22.81 1.23
CA ALA A 180 4.48 -23.14 2.09
C ALA A 180 4.54 -22.42 3.45
N LYS A 181 5.72 -22.32 4.08
CA LYS A 181 5.91 -21.56 5.31
C LYS A 181 5.58 -20.07 5.11
N MET A 182 6.11 -19.45 4.07
CA MET A 182 5.85 -18.05 3.71
C MET A 182 4.36 -17.78 3.50
N ILE A 183 3.68 -18.65 2.74
CA ILE A 183 2.23 -18.58 2.48
C ILE A 183 1.44 -18.66 3.78
N LYS A 184 1.80 -19.62 4.65
CA LYS A 184 1.16 -19.79 5.96
C LYS A 184 1.34 -18.54 6.83
N VAL A 185 2.53 -17.94 6.83
CA VAL A 185 2.81 -16.68 7.54
C VAL A 185 1.93 -15.56 6.99
N HIS A 186 1.87 -15.40 5.66
CA HIS A 186 1.06 -14.36 5.02
C HIS A 186 -0.43 -14.48 5.35
N ILE A 187 -1.02 -15.68 5.22
CA ILE A 187 -2.42 -15.89 5.55
C ILE A 187 -2.68 -15.58 7.02
N LYS A 188 -1.82 -16.03 7.93
CA LYS A 188 -1.96 -15.79 9.36
C LYS A 188 -1.87 -14.29 9.69
N SER A 189 -0.84 -13.61 9.21
CA SER A 189 -0.64 -12.17 9.43
C SER A 189 -1.81 -11.36 8.87
N TYR A 190 -2.24 -11.64 7.64
CA TYR A 190 -3.37 -10.95 7.03
C TYR A 190 -4.67 -11.14 7.82
N GLN A 191 -4.97 -12.37 8.25
CA GLN A 191 -6.14 -12.64 9.10
C GLN A 191 -6.07 -11.92 10.45
N GLN A 192 -4.89 -11.86 11.06
CA GLN A 192 -4.68 -11.18 12.34
C GLN A 192 -4.92 -9.68 12.21
N THR A 193 -4.36 -9.06 11.16
CA THR A 193 -4.57 -7.65 10.84
C THR A 193 -6.04 -7.32 10.56
N GLN A 194 -6.72 -8.14 9.75
CA GLN A 194 -8.16 -7.95 9.49
C GLN A 194 -9.00 -8.07 10.76
N LYS A 195 -8.68 -9.04 11.64
CA LYS A 195 -9.36 -9.17 12.94
C LYS A 195 -9.09 -7.98 13.85
N PHE A 196 -7.86 -7.46 13.87
CA PHE A 196 -7.50 -6.29 14.67
C PHE A 196 -8.28 -5.06 14.23
N ILE A 197 -8.42 -4.85 12.92
CA ILE A 197 -9.15 -3.70 12.38
C ILE A 197 -10.67 -3.84 12.56
N ALA A 198 -11.22 -5.05 12.40
CA ALA A 198 -12.66 -5.28 12.51
C ALA A 198 -13.17 -5.38 13.96
N ALA A 199 -12.30 -5.69 14.92
CA ALA A 199 -12.67 -5.74 16.33
C ALA A 199 -12.93 -4.32 16.87
N PRO A 200 -13.82 -4.17 17.87
CA PRO A 200 -13.92 -2.92 18.62
C PRO A 200 -12.52 -2.52 19.14
N PRO A 201 -12.07 -1.27 18.89
CA PRO A 201 -10.74 -0.87 19.31
C PRO A 201 -10.66 -0.86 20.85
N PRO A 202 -9.48 -1.11 21.44
CA PRO A 202 -9.29 -1.00 22.87
C PRO A 202 -9.72 0.39 23.40
N PRO A 203 -10.10 0.51 24.69
CA PRO A 203 -10.48 1.80 25.27
C PRO A 203 -9.42 2.89 25.02
N GLY A 204 -9.85 4.04 24.51
CA GLY A 204 -8.97 5.16 24.18
C GLY A 204 -8.21 5.04 22.86
N ILE A 205 -8.49 4.00 22.06
CA ILE A 205 -7.95 3.81 20.72
C ILE A 205 -9.04 4.08 19.67
N GLN A 206 -8.68 4.77 18.60
CA GLN A 206 -9.53 5.03 17.45
C GLN A 206 -8.84 4.50 16.20
N ILE A 207 -9.55 3.71 15.41
CA ILE A 207 -9.07 3.21 14.12
C ILE A 207 -10.03 3.70 13.04
N PHE A 208 -9.49 4.44 12.08
CA PHE A 208 -10.22 4.91 10.91
C PHE A 208 -9.69 4.21 9.67
N GLU A 209 -10.56 3.89 8.72
CA GLU A 209 -10.18 3.26 7.46
C GLU A 209 -10.51 4.17 6.27
N ILE A 210 -9.54 4.35 5.37
CA ILE A 210 -9.73 4.94 4.04
C ILE A 210 -9.52 3.84 3.03
N TYR A 211 -10.55 3.55 2.24
CA TYR A 211 -10.57 2.43 1.29
C TYR A 211 -11.53 2.68 0.14
N PRO A 212 -11.29 2.02 -1.01
CA PRO A 212 -12.18 2.17 -2.16
C PRO A 212 -13.52 1.44 -1.92
N PRO A 213 -14.64 1.99 -2.40
CA PRO A 213 -15.97 1.39 -2.20
C PRO A 213 -16.18 0.10 -3.00
N LYS A 214 -15.40 -0.10 -4.07
CA LYS A 214 -15.41 -1.28 -4.93
C LYS A 214 -13.97 -1.72 -5.22
N PRO A 215 -13.74 -2.99 -5.62
CA PRO A 215 -12.43 -3.42 -6.10
C PRO A 215 -11.92 -2.46 -7.17
N LEU A 216 -10.66 -2.06 -7.03
CA LEU A 216 -10.04 -1.14 -7.96
C LEU A 216 -9.74 -1.82 -9.30
N MET A 217 -9.63 -1.02 -10.38
CA MET A 217 -9.49 -1.53 -11.74
C MET A 217 -8.07 -1.97 -12.11
N SER A 218 -7.07 -1.34 -11.50
CA SER A 218 -5.68 -1.74 -11.65
C SER A 218 -5.39 -3.02 -10.86
N CYS A 219 -4.51 -3.84 -11.43
CA CYS A 219 -4.01 -5.08 -10.88
C CYS A 219 -2.53 -4.90 -10.52
N ALA A 220 -2.05 -5.66 -9.53
CA ALA A 220 -0.63 -5.69 -9.14
C ALA A 220 0.32 -5.82 -10.35
N LEU A 221 -0.09 -6.51 -11.41
CA LEU A 221 0.66 -6.62 -12.67
C LEU A 221 -0.29 -6.46 -13.86
N GLY A 222 0.12 -5.66 -14.84
CA GLY A 222 -0.58 -5.51 -16.12
C GLY A 222 -1.71 -4.48 -16.17
N SER A 223 -1.66 -3.44 -15.33
CA SER A 223 -2.63 -2.34 -15.35
C SER A 223 -2.45 -1.44 -16.57
N ARG A 224 -3.56 -0.98 -17.13
CA ARG A 224 -3.55 0.09 -18.15
C ARG A 224 -3.42 1.46 -17.48
N ALA A 225 -2.89 2.43 -18.21
CA ALA A 225 -2.77 3.80 -17.72
C ALA A 225 -4.14 4.39 -17.32
N SER A 226 -5.19 4.10 -18.10
CA SER A 226 -6.58 4.49 -17.80
C SER A 226 -7.11 3.91 -16.48
N ASN A 227 -6.80 2.64 -16.19
CA ASN A 227 -7.15 2.01 -14.92
C ASN A 227 -6.45 2.70 -13.73
N LEU A 228 -5.15 3.00 -13.88
CA LEU A 228 -4.36 3.70 -12.86
C LEU A 228 -4.93 5.09 -12.57
N GLU A 229 -5.31 5.83 -13.60
CA GLU A 229 -5.88 7.17 -13.45
C GLU A 229 -7.25 7.14 -12.78
N THR A 230 -8.10 6.19 -13.18
CA THR A 230 -9.42 5.97 -12.57
C THR A 230 -9.28 5.67 -11.07
N ASP A 231 -8.37 4.77 -10.71
CA ASP A 231 -8.13 4.41 -9.31
C ASP A 231 -7.51 5.54 -8.50
N TYR A 232 -6.65 6.37 -9.12
CA TYR A 232 -6.13 7.60 -8.50
C TYR A 232 -7.26 8.58 -8.15
N HIS A 233 -8.22 8.77 -9.06
CA HIS A 233 -9.39 9.60 -8.82
C HIS A 233 -10.28 9.03 -7.70
N ILE A 234 -10.50 7.71 -7.67
CA ILE A 234 -11.22 7.04 -6.58
C ILE A 234 -10.51 7.30 -5.25
N GLY A 235 -9.19 7.10 -5.17
CA GLY A 235 -8.42 7.35 -3.96
C GLY A 235 -8.51 8.80 -3.48
N ARG A 236 -8.49 9.76 -4.41
CA ARG A 236 -8.72 11.18 -4.11
C ARG A 236 -10.11 11.45 -3.55
N GLN A 237 -11.15 10.83 -4.11
CA GLN A 237 -12.52 10.97 -3.62
C GLN A 237 -12.65 10.38 -2.20
N CYS A 238 -12.08 9.20 -1.95
CA CYS A 238 -12.04 8.59 -0.62
C CYS A 238 -11.37 9.49 0.41
N GLY A 239 -10.23 10.10 0.06
CA GLY A 239 -9.54 11.06 0.94
C GLY A 239 -10.35 12.33 1.22
N SER A 240 -10.97 12.92 0.19
CA SER A 240 -11.83 14.10 0.35
C SER A 240 -13.05 13.80 1.23
N TYR A 241 -13.68 12.64 1.02
CA TYR A 241 -14.80 12.17 1.84
C TYR A 241 -14.36 12.01 3.30
N PHE A 242 -13.24 11.34 3.55
CA PHE A 242 -12.69 11.17 4.89
C PHE A 242 -12.44 12.49 5.62
N LEU A 243 -11.81 13.47 4.96
CA LEU A 243 -11.57 14.79 5.53
C LEU A 243 -12.88 15.53 5.86
N THR A 244 -13.89 15.40 5.01
CA THR A 244 -15.21 16.01 5.21
C THR A 244 -15.92 15.36 6.40
N SER A 245 -15.89 14.04 6.50
CA SER A 245 -16.50 13.28 7.61
C SER A 245 -15.80 13.55 8.95
N LEU A 246 -14.46 13.64 8.96
CA LEU A 246 -13.71 13.97 10.18
C LEU A 246 -13.91 15.42 10.63
N LYS A 247 -14.13 16.37 9.70
CA LYS A 247 -14.46 17.74 10.09
C LYS A 247 -15.65 17.75 11.03
N HIS A 248 -16.67 16.94 10.78
CA HIS A 248 -17.81 16.82 11.68
C HIS A 248 -17.41 16.20 13.02
N TYR A 249 -16.58 15.15 13.01
CA TYR A 249 -16.11 14.47 14.23
C TYR A 249 -15.32 15.40 15.18
N PHE A 250 -14.40 16.20 14.65
CA PHE A 250 -13.59 17.13 15.46
C PHE A 250 -14.24 18.50 15.70
N SER A 251 -15.28 18.86 14.93
CA SER A 251 -16.06 20.09 15.21
C SER A 251 -17.06 19.89 16.34
N THR A 252 -17.53 18.66 16.58
CA THR A 252 -18.46 18.33 17.67
C THR A 252 -17.81 18.22 19.04
N ASP A 253 -16.48 18.04 19.12
CA ASP A 253 -15.74 18.03 20.40
C ASP A 253 -15.69 19.41 21.10
N HIS A 254 -16.16 20.49 20.44
CA HIS A 254 -16.40 21.79 21.09
C HIS A 254 -17.82 21.97 21.66
N LEU A 255 -18.70 20.96 21.57
CA LEU A 255 -20.07 21.04 22.12
C LEU A 255 -20.37 19.99 23.21
N ALA A 256 -19.37 19.23 23.67
CA ALA A 256 -19.51 18.34 24.83
C ALA A 256 -19.49 19.12 26.16
N SER A 257 -20.45 20.03 26.33
CA SER A 257 -20.91 20.52 27.63
C SER A 257 -22.42 20.78 27.59
N SER A 258 -23.22 19.74 27.30
CA SER A 258 -24.63 19.69 27.68
C SER A 258 -25.18 18.25 27.63
N PRO A 259 -25.97 17.80 28.62
CA PRO A 259 -26.37 16.41 28.75
C PRO A 259 -27.68 16.15 27.99
N TYR A 260 -27.60 15.73 26.74
CA TYR A 260 -28.72 15.03 26.09
C TYR A 260 -28.20 13.90 25.20
N SER A 261 -28.48 12.68 25.65
CA SER A 261 -28.33 11.44 24.91
C SER A 261 -29.22 11.44 23.66
N ILE A 262 -28.62 11.21 22.48
CA ILE A 262 -29.34 10.92 21.25
C ILE A 262 -28.91 9.52 20.76
N GLU A 263 -29.92 8.68 20.56
CA GLU A 263 -29.82 7.31 20.08
C GLU A 263 -29.16 7.21 18.69
N ASN A 264 -28.22 6.28 18.56
CA ASN A 264 -27.62 5.87 17.30
C ASN A 264 -28.63 5.10 16.45
N ASN A 265 -29.20 5.75 15.44
CA ASN A 265 -29.77 5.06 14.27
C ASN A 265 -30.01 6.06 13.13
N GLN A 266 -28.99 6.37 12.33
CA GLN A 266 -29.09 6.81 10.92
C GLN A 266 -27.70 7.13 10.32
N VAL A 267 -26.94 6.10 9.97
CA VAL A 267 -25.82 6.22 9.01
C VAL A 267 -25.99 5.25 7.81
N ALA A 268 -27.06 4.44 7.80
CA ALA A 268 -27.31 3.45 6.76
C ALA A 268 -28.00 3.99 5.49
N ASN A 269 -28.55 5.22 5.50
CA ASN A 269 -29.38 5.72 4.39
C ASN A 269 -28.66 6.63 3.36
N SER A 270 -27.39 7.00 3.56
CA SER A 270 -26.65 7.81 2.57
C SER A 270 -25.90 6.96 1.52
N ALA A 271 -25.70 5.66 1.78
CA ALA A 271 -25.11 4.74 0.83
C ALA A 271 -26.07 4.41 -0.33
N SER A 272 -27.38 4.37 -0.06
CA SER A 272 -28.43 3.98 -1.01
C SER A 272 -28.69 5.05 -2.07
N LEU A 273 -28.63 6.34 -1.71
CA LEU A 273 -28.82 7.45 -2.67
C LEU A 273 -27.64 7.62 -3.65
N SER A 274 -26.47 7.06 -3.33
CA SER A 274 -25.26 7.23 -4.14
C SER A 274 -25.14 6.23 -5.29
N ALA A 275 -25.89 5.12 -5.25
CA ALA A 275 -25.90 4.12 -6.32
C ALA A 275 -26.62 4.60 -7.60
N GLU A 276 -27.63 5.47 -7.47
CA GLU A 276 -28.40 6.00 -8.59
C GLU A 276 -27.72 7.16 -9.32
N ILE A 277 -26.83 7.91 -8.65
CA ILE A 277 -26.18 9.09 -9.26
C ILE A 277 -24.99 8.68 -10.14
N ILE A 278 -24.37 7.52 -9.87
CA ILE A 278 -23.16 7.04 -10.56
C ILE A 278 -23.49 6.28 -11.86
N SER A 279 -24.75 5.90 -12.11
CA SER A 279 -25.13 5.14 -13.32
C SER A 279 -25.27 5.98 -14.59
N ASN A 280 -25.18 7.31 -14.53
CA ASN A 280 -25.59 8.19 -15.63
C ASN A 280 -24.46 8.94 -16.37
N GLN A 281 -23.22 8.46 -16.34
CA GLN A 281 -22.17 8.97 -17.24
C GLN A 281 -21.38 7.83 -17.88
N GLN A 282 -21.97 7.24 -18.91
CA GLN A 282 -21.24 6.58 -20.00
C GLN A 282 -21.42 7.46 -21.24
N ASP A 283 -20.32 7.94 -21.80
CA ASP A 283 -20.00 7.86 -23.23
C ASP A 283 -18.78 8.74 -23.55
N GLU A 284 -17.70 8.08 -24.00
CA GLU A 284 -16.87 8.39 -25.18
C GLU A 284 -15.51 7.67 -25.06
N GLU A 285 -15.31 6.66 -25.92
CA GLU A 285 -14.02 5.98 -26.13
C GLU A 285 -13.10 6.83 -27.04
N PRO A 286 -11.82 7.02 -26.70
CA PRO A 286 -10.79 7.29 -27.68
C PRO A 286 -9.96 6.05 -28.03
N LYS A 287 -9.50 6.04 -29.29
CA LYS A 287 -8.86 4.93 -30.01
C LYS A 287 -7.50 4.49 -29.45
N SER A 288 -7.26 3.18 -29.62
CA SER A 288 -6.06 2.41 -29.31
C SER A 288 -4.74 3.01 -29.80
N GLY A 289 -3.87 3.33 -28.85
CA GLY A 289 -2.41 3.37 -28.99
C GLY A 289 -1.79 2.26 -28.15
N ASP A 290 -0.57 1.85 -28.46
CA ASP A 290 0.16 0.73 -27.84
C ASP A 290 0.39 0.98 -26.33
N GLU A 291 -0.52 0.50 -25.47
CA GLU A 291 -0.49 0.74 -24.02
C GLU A 291 0.28 -0.34 -23.26
N GLY A 292 1.43 0.04 -22.69
CA GLY A 292 2.24 -0.82 -21.83
C GLY A 292 1.50 -1.31 -20.58
N LEU A 293 1.79 -2.55 -20.19
CA LEU A 293 1.28 -3.23 -19.00
C LEU A 293 2.00 -2.70 -17.74
N ALA A 294 1.30 -1.98 -16.87
CA ALA A 294 1.85 -1.40 -15.64
C ALA A 294 1.78 -2.32 -14.44
N ILE A 295 2.69 -2.14 -13.49
CA ILE A 295 2.58 -2.77 -12.17
C ILE A 295 2.04 -1.74 -11.21
N ASP A 296 0.98 -2.14 -10.53
CA ASP A 296 0.37 -1.32 -9.52
C ASP A 296 1.14 -1.47 -8.20
N MET A 297 1.84 -0.39 -7.81
CA MET A 297 2.53 -0.26 -6.53
C MET A 297 1.65 0.54 -5.56
N ARG A 298 0.47 0.01 -5.25
CA ARG A 298 -0.51 0.62 -4.33
C ARG A 298 -0.38 0.17 -2.88
#